data_AF-A0A2V5Q6E1-F1
#
_entry.id   AF-A0A2V5Q6E1-F1
#
_cell.length_a   1.000
_cell.length_b   1.000
_cell.length_c   1.000
_cell.angle_alpha   90.00
_cell.angle_beta   90.00
_cell.angle_gamma   90.00
#
_symmetry.space_group_name_H-M   'P 1'
#
loop_
_entity.id
_entity.type
_entity.pdbx_description
1 polymer ?
#
loop_
_entity_poly.entity_id
_entity_poly.type
_entity_poly.pdbx_seq_one_letter_code
_entity_poly.pdbx_strand_id
1 'polypeptide(L)'
;MGSDFFCGLTVPVGDTFCSLIVGGWGGSLVGISSFDGMDASENETTKFINFDQNRWYRIRLRVTEKRIEAWIDQEKVIDVDTTGKKISLRPGDIELSKPFGLAAWQTTAALRQIKLRPVAGPASPGK
;
A
#
# COMPACT_ATOMS: atom_id res chain seq x y z
N MET A 1 -8.80 -11.26 18.06
CA MET A 1 -9.25 -10.21 17.13
C MET A 1 -8.02 -9.46 16.66
N GLY A 2 -7.93 -9.14 15.37
CA GLY A 2 -6.82 -8.33 14.87
C GLY A 2 -7.04 -6.85 15.16
N SER A 3 -5.96 -6.11 15.44
CA SER A 3 -6.00 -4.68 15.80
C SER A 3 -5.23 -3.79 14.84
N ASP A 4 -4.54 -4.35 13.86
CA ASP A 4 -3.68 -3.60 12.94
C ASP A 4 -3.67 -4.24 11.54
N PHE A 5 -2.77 -3.78 10.67
CA PHE A 5 -2.88 -4.00 9.23
C PHE A 5 -2.89 -5.47 8.82
N PHE A 6 -3.83 -5.82 7.95
CA PHE A 6 -3.92 -7.15 7.34
C PHE A 6 -3.20 -7.22 5.99
N CYS A 7 -2.72 -6.10 5.48
CA CYS A 7 -1.90 -6.06 4.28
C CYS A 7 -0.90 -4.90 4.36
N GLY A 8 0.37 -5.24 4.54
CA GLY A 8 1.53 -4.44 4.17
C GLY A 8 2.08 -4.96 2.85
N LEU A 9 1.86 -4.25 1.75
CA LEU A 9 2.30 -4.64 0.42
C LEU A 9 3.54 -3.84 0.04
N THR A 10 4.71 -4.49 0.08
CA THR A 10 6.00 -3.92 -0.31
C THR A 10 6.28 -4.16 -1.78
N VAL A 11 6.64 -3.11 -2.51
CA VAL A 11 6.97 -3.17 -3.95
C VAL A 11 8.13 -2.25 -4.31
N PRO A 12 8.83 -2.49 -5.43
CA PRO A 12 9.83 -1.57 -5.95
C PRO A 12 9.18 -0.28 -6.48
N VAL A 13 9.84 0.85 -6.28
CA VAL A 13 9.49 2.16 -6.84
C VAL A 13 10.79 2.83 -7.29
N GLY A 14 11.04 2.91 -8.61
CA GLY A 14 12.32 3.41 -9.12
C GLY A 14 13.49 2.54 -8.64
N ASP A 15 14.44 3.15 -7.94
CA ASP A 15 15.61 2.51 -7.31
C ASP A 15 15.41 2.16 -5.82
N THR A 16 14.21 2.41 -5.28
CA THR A 16 13.85 2.22 -3.88
C THR A 16 12.62 1.30 -3.75
N PHE A 17 12.03 1.22 -2.56
CA PHE A 17 10.84 0.43 -2.23
C PHE A 17 9.87 1.25 -1.40
N CYS A 18 8.58 0.93 -1.48
CA CYS A 18 7.57 1.46 -0.56
C CYS A 18 6.66 0.33 -0.06
N SER A 19 5.95 0.58 1.04
CA SER A 19 4.87 -0.29 1.53
C SER A 19 3.53 0.44 1.51
N LEU A 20 2.55 -0.14 0.84
CA LEU A 20 1.14 0.19 1.05
C LEU A 20 0.67 -0.50 2.33
N ILE A 21 0.17 0.26 3.30
CA ILE A 21 -0.44 -0.25 4.52
C ILE A 21 -1.96 -0.21 4.37
N VAL A 22 -2.65 -1.31 4.72
CA VAL A 22 -4.11 -1.43 4.69
C VAL A 22 -4.62 -2.00 6.01
N GLY A 23 -5.41 -1.18 6.72
CA GLY A 23 -5.94 -1.49 8.05
C GLY A 23 -4.97 -1.14 9.18
N GLY A 24 -4.06 -0.19 8.97
CA GLY A 24 -3.09 0.23 10.00
C GLY A 24 -3.72 1.02 11.15
N TRP A 25 -2.94 1.35 12.18
CA TRP A 25 -3.31 2.27 13.27
C TRP A 25 -4.69 1.99 13.87
N GLY A 26 -4.84 0.82 14.49
CA GLY A 26 -6.12 0.43 15.08
C GLY A 26 -7.14 -0.12 14.08
N GLY A 27 -6.70 -0.53 12.88
CA GLY A 27 -7.53 -1.29 11.95
C GLY A 27 -8.15 -0.48 10.80
N SER A 28 -7.90 0.82 10.69
CA SER A 28 -8.65 1.69 9.75
C SER A 28 -7.78 2.45 8.75
N LEU A 29 -6.49 2.60 9.02
CA LEU A 29 -5.63 3.44 8.20
C LEU A 29 -5.23 2.75 6.90
N VAL A 30 -5.25 3.51 5.80
CA VAL A 30 -4.65 3.15 4.53
C VAL A 30 -3.67 4.25 4.10
N GLY A 31 -2.49 3.89 3.63
CA GLY A 31 -1.51 4.87 3.15
C GLY A 31 -0.19 4.26 2.69
N ILE A 32 0.64 5.05 2.02
CA ILE A 32 2.03 4.71 1.68
C ILE A 32 2.91 5.08 2.88
N SER A 33 3.65 4.11 3.41
CA SER A 33 4.59 4.36 4.51
C SER A 33 5.88 5.02 4.03
N SER A 34 6.51 5.83 4.89
CA SER A 34 7.82 6.45 4.68
C SER A 34 7.90 7.29 3.39
N PHE A 35 6.85 8.08 3.16
CA PHE A 35 6.70 9.02 2.06
C PHE A 35 7.05 10.43 2.54
N ASP A 36 8.04 11.07 1.91
CA ASP A 36 8.71 12.29 2.38
C ASP A 36 9.20 12.18 3.84
N GLY A 37 9.59 10.96 4.25
CA GLY A 37 10.06 10.66 5.61
C GLY A 37 8.96 10.54 6.67
N MET A 38 7.70 10.74 6.30
CA MET A 38 6.54 10.65 7.19
C MET A 38 5.92 9.25 7.18
N ASP A 39 5.36 8.84 8.31
CA ASP A 39 4.60 7.60 8.39
C ASP A 39 3.29 7.68 7.60
N ALA A 40 2.69 6.52 7.32
CA ALA A 40 1.45 6.44 6.53
C ALA A 40 0.26 7.17 7.19
N SER A 41 0.34 7.49 8.49
CA SER A 41 -0.64 8.28 9.24
C SER A 41 -0.46 9.79 9.16
N GLU A 42 0.68 10.24 8.63
CA GLU A 42 1.12 11.63 8.75
C GLU A 42 1.28 12.29 7.39
N ASN A 43 1.17 11.54 6.29
CA ASN A 43 1.42 12.05 4.94
C ASN A 43 0.15 12.19 4.09
N GLU A 44 0.31 12.77 2.90
CA GLU A 44 -0.80 13.11 1.99
C GLU A 44 -1.56 11.91 1.44
N THR A 45 -1.04 10.69 1.59
CA THR A 45 -1.71 9.46 1.14
C THR A 45 -2.65 8.87 2.18
N THR A 46 -2.69 9.42 3.40
CA THR A 46 -3.49 8.92 4.51
C THR A 46 -4.98 8.89 4.17
N LYS A 47 -5.62 7.73 4.35
CA LYS A 47 -7.06 7.52 4.29
C LYS A 47 -7.51 6.68 5.48
N PHE A 48 -8.77 6.84 5.87
CA PHE A 48 -9.40 6.02 6.91
C PHE A 48 -10.58 5.26 6.29
N ILE A 49 -10.52 3.94 6.37
CA ILE A 49 -11.49 3.02 5.78
C ILE A 49 -11.81 1.96 6.82
N ASN A 50 -13.09 1.69 7.03
CA ASN A 50 -13.52 0.62 7.92
C ASN A 50 -13.43 -0.72 7.19
N PHE A 51 -12.82 -1.72 7.85
CA PHE A 51 -12.69 -3.06 7.32
C PHE A 51 -13.51 -4.06 8.14
N ASP A 52 -14.34 -4.83 7.45
CA ASP A 52 -15.13 -5.91 8.02
C ASP A 52 -14.27 -7.16 8.18
N GLN A 53 -14.44 -7.84 9.31
CA GLN A 53 -13.80 -9.14 9.54
C GLN A 53 -14.38 -10.19 8.57
N ASN A 54 -13.53 -11.14 8.17
CA ASN A 54 -13.90 -12.27 7.29
C ASN A 54 -14.45 -11.86 5.91
N ARG A 55 -14.14 -10.64 5.44
CA ARG A 55 -14.46 -10.16 4.10
C ARG A 55 -13.22 -10.17 3.21
N TRP A 56 -13.40 -10.59 1.96
CA TRP A 56 -12.34 -10.46 0.95
C TRP A 56 -12.31 -9.04 0.41
N TYR A 57 -11.16 -8.39 0.49
CA TYR A 57 -10.89 -7.09 -0.13
C TYR A 57 -9.97 -7.27 -1.34
N ARG A 58 -10.33 -6.68 -2.49
CA ARG A 58 -9.45 -6.68 -3.65
C ARG A 58 -8.50 -5.50 -3.56
N ILE A 59 -7.25 -5.76 -3.21
CA ILE A 59 -6.19 -4.74 -3.18
C ILE A 59 -5.48 -4.72 -4.53
N ARG A 60 -5.39 -3.53 -5.14
CA ARG A 60 -4.61 -3.30 -6.35
C ARG A 60 -3.64 -2.16 -6.11
N LEU A 61 -2.36 -2.38 -6.39
CA LEU A 61 -1.33 -1.35 -6.40
C LEU A 61 -0.76 -1.24 -7.82
N ARG A 62 -0.60 -0.02 -8.31
CA ARG A 62 0.04 0.29 -9.59
C ARG A 62 1.14 1.31 -9.31
N VAL A 63 2.36 0.91 -9.65
CA VAL A 63 3.53 1.79 -9.58
C VAL A 63 3.98 2.07 -11.00
N THR A 64 4.25 3.34 -11.26
CA THR A 64 4.77 3.86 -12.52
C THR A 64 5.87 4.88 -12.20
N GLU A 65 6.62 5.32 -13.20
CA GLU A 65 7.81 6.16 -13.01
C GLU A 65 7.59 7.35 -12.04
N LYS A 66 6.44 8.02 -12.13
CA LYS A 66 6.15 9.25 -11.36
C LYS A 66 4.82 9.20 -10.59
N ARG A 67 4.27 8.01 -10.39
CA ARG A 67 2.94 7.88 -9.78
C ARG A 67 2.74 6.56 -9.08
N ILE A 68 2.14 6.63 -7.89
CA ILE A 68 1.62 5.47 -7.15
C ILE A 68 0.11 5.60 -7.06
N GLU A 69 -0.58 4.54 -7.47
CA GLU A 69 -2.03 4.46 -7.39
C GLU A 69 -2.44 3.16 -6.70
N ALA A 70 -3.37 3.25 -5.75
CA ALA A 70 -3.91 2.08 -5.06
C ALA A 70 -5.44 2.10 -5.06
N TRP A 71 -6.01 0.89 -5.15
CA TRP A 71 -7.44 0.66 -5.07
C TRP A 71 -7.75 -0.41 -4.04
N ILE A 72 -8.86 -0.21 -3.36
CA ILE A 72 -9.52 -1.23 -2.54
C ILE A 72 -10.88 -1.46 -3.16
N ASP A 73 -11.12 -2.71 -3.57
CA ASP A 73 -12.25 -3.09 -4.41
C ASP A 73 -12.28 -2.28 -5.71
N GLN A 74 -13.23 -1.35 -5.84
CA GLN A 74 -13.37 -0.47 -7.01
C GLN A 74 -12.90 0.97 -6.71
N GLU A 75 -12.74 1.33 -5.45
CA GLU A 75 -12.43 2.69 -5.03
C GLU A 75 -10.94 2.97 -5.18
N LYS A 76 -10.59 4.10 -5.82
CA LYS A 76 -9.21 4.59 -5.84
C LYS A 76 -8.95 5.34 -4.54
N VAL A 77 -8.13 4.74 -3.67
CA VAL A 77 -7.86 5.27 -2.34
C VAL A 77 -6.57 6.07 -2.28
N ILE A 78 -5.61 5.75 -3.16
CA ILE A 78 -4.35 6.48 -3.29
C ILE A 78 -4.16 6.85 -4.76
N ASP A 79 -3.79 8.11 -4.98
CA ASP A 79 -3.42 8.64 -6.27
C ASP A 79 -2.42 9.78 -6.05
N VAL A 80 -1.13 9.47 -6.06
CA VAL A 80 -0.08 10.43 -5.68
C VAL A 80 0.98 10.53 -6.77
N ASP A 81 1.32 11.77 -7.13
CA ASP A 81 2.47 12.09 -7.98
C ASP A 81 3.75 12.00 -7.13
N THR A 82 4.75 11.28 -7.63
CA THR A 82 5.99 11.02 -6.89
C THR A 82 7.16 11.86 -7.38
N THR A 83 6.91 12.86 -8.23
CA THR A 83 7.95 13.75 -8.78
C THR A 83 8.56 14.58 -7.66
N GLY A 84 9.87 14.45 -7.47
CA GLY A 84 10.60 15.16 -6.41
C GLY A 84 10.29 14.68 -4.99
N LYS A 85 9.56 13.58 -4.84
CA LYS A 85 9.18 13.00 -3.54
C LYS A 85 10.24 12.00 -3.08
N LYS A 86 10.52 11.98 -1.78
CA LYS A 86 11.41 10.97 -1.19
C LYS A 86 10.60 9.75 -0.79
N ILE A 87 10.87 8.63 -1.45
CA ILE A 87 10.25 7.34 -1.14
C ILE A 87 11.29 6.44 -0.51
N SER A 88 10.93 5.82 0.60
CA SER A 88 11.79 4.88 1.29
C SER A 88 10.98 3.77 1.93
N LEU A 89 11.66 2.73 2.38
CA LEU A 89 11.07 1.70 3.19
C LEU A 89 11.38 1.98 4.65
N ARG A 90 10.40 1.75 5.55
CA ARG A 90 10.62 1.84 6.99
C ARG A 90 11.75 0.86 7.39
N PRO A 91 12.75 1.27 8.18
CA PRO A 91 13.78 0.36 8.65
C PRO A 91 13.21 -0.75 9.54
N GLY A 92 13.82 -1.95 9.50
CA GLY A 92 13.45 -3.09 10.33
C GLY A 92 12.83 -4.25 9.54
N ASP A 93 11.95 -5.02 10.17
CA ASP A 93 11.48 -6.31 9.64
C ASP A 93 10.82 -6.23 8.26
N ILE A 94 10.22 -5.09 7.91
CA ILE A 94 9.59 -4.90 6.60
C ILE A 94 10.60 -4.97 5.45
N GLU A 95 11.90 -4.77 5.71
CA GLU A 95 12.95 -4.93 4.69
C GLU A 95 13.07 -6.37 4.17
N LEU A 96 12.65 -7.36 4.96
CA LEU A 96 12.58 -8.76 4.55
C LEU A 96 11.52 -9.00 3.45
N SER A 97 10.64 -8.02 3.21
CA SER A 97 9.63 -8.06 2.15
C SER A 97 10.13 -7.58 0.79
N LYS A 98 11.41 -7.17 0.67
CA LYS A 98 12.01 -6.83 -0.62
C LYS A 98 12.24 -8.10 -1.46
N PRO A 99 12.11 -8.03 -2.80
CA PRO A 99 11.68 -6.87 -3.58
C PRO A 99 10.16 -6.72 -3.68
N PHE A 100 9.43 -7.80 -3.42
CA PHE A 100 7.98 -7.86 -3.39
C PHE A 100 7.56 -8.76 -2.23
N GLY A 101 6.69 -8.25 -1.36
CA GLY A 101 6.29 -8.99 -0.16
C GLY A 101 4.96 -8.53 0.40
N LEU A 102 4.34 -9.43 1.16
CA LEU A 102 3.08 -9.23 1.85
C LEU A 102 3.30 -9.52 3.34
N ALA A 103 2.88 -8.58 4.18
CA ALA A 103 2.97 -8.68 5.63
C ALA A 103 1.61 -8.40 6.28
N ALA A 104 1.44 -8.86 7.51
CA ALA A 104 0.35 -8.47 8.39
C ALA A 104 0.95 -8.20 9.78
N TRP A 105 0.31 -7.32 10.56
CA TRP A 105 0.74 -6.98 11.91
C TRP A 105 -0.42 -7.03 12.87
N GLN A 106 -0.21 -7.65 14.04
CA GLN A 106 -1.24 -7.85 15.08
C GLN A 106 -2.61 -8.31 14.53
N THR A 107 -2.59 -9.08 13.45
CA THR A 107 -3.76 -9.67 12.81
C THR A 107 -3.33 -10.87 11.99
N THR A 108 -4.29 -11.65 11.51
CA THR A 108 -4.04 -12.76 10.58
C THR A 108 -4.76 -12.45 9.28
N ALA A 109 -4.07 -12.63 8.17
CA ALA A 109 -4.60 -12.40 6.83
C ALA A 109 -4.54 -13.68 6.00
N ALA A 110 -5.58 -13.91 5.19
CA ALA A 110 -5.57 -14.90 4.14
C ALA A 110 -5.35 -14.18 2.80
N LEU A 111 -4.53 -14.77 1.93
CA LEU A 111 -4.17 -14.20 0.64
C LEU A 111 -4.58 -15.15 -0.48
N ARG A 112 -5.13 -14.63 -1.57
CA ARG A 112 -5.47 -15.41 -2.76
C ARG A 112 -5.37 -14.57 -4.02
N GLN A 113 -5.22 -15.23 -5.17
CA GLN A 113 -5.27 -14.59 -6.50
C GLN A 113 -4.24 -13.46 -6.66
N ILE A 114 -3.03 -13.65 -6.12
CA ILE A 114 -1.91 -12.71 -6.29
C ILE A 114 -1.46 -12.76 -7.75
N LYS A 115 -1.45 -11.60 -8.41
CA LYS A 115 -1.06 -11.46 -9.82
C LYS A 115 -0.20 -10.21 -9.97
N LEU A 116 0.92 -10.37 -10.66
CA LEU A 116 1.79 -9.27 -11.07
C LEU A 116 1.73 -9.16 -12.59
N ARG A 117 1.73 -7.93 -13.09
CA ARG A 117 1.84 -7.66 -14.53
C ARG A 117 2.58 -6.35 -14.76
N PRO A 118 3.33 -6.25 -15.87
CA PRO A 118 3.87 -4.97 -16.31
C PRO A 118 2.74 -3.97 -16.61
N VAL A 119 3.04 -2.68 -16.42
CA VAL A 119 2.17 -1.56 -16.78
C VAL A 119 2.98 -0.52 -17.55
N ALA A 120 2.39 0.08 -18.58
CA ALA A 120 3.08 1.02 -19.47
C ALA A 120 3.03 2.49 -19.02
N GLY A 121 2.24 2.81 -17.99
CA GLY A 121 2.00 4.19 -17.53
C GLY A 121 0.92 4.23 -16.46
N PRO A 122 0.45 5.41 -16.04
CA PRO A 122 -0.64 5.57 -15.05
C PRO A 122 -1.96 4.91 -15.49
N ALA A 123 -2.89 4.70 -14.57
CA ALA A 123 -4.24 4.31 -14.94
C ALA A 123 -4.92 5.42 -15.73
N SER A 124 -5.60 5.03 -16.81
CA SER A 124 -6.50 5.94 -17.51
C SER A 124 -7.54 6.48 -16.53
N PRO A 125 -7.98 7.74 -16.67
CA PRO A 125 -9.13 8.25 -15.93
C PRO A 125 -10.29 7.24 -16.08
N GLY A 126 -10.95 6.91 -14.97
CA GLY A 126 -12.13 6.05 -15.01
C GLY A 126 -13.13 6.63 -16.00
N LYS A 127 -13.72 5.77 -16.85
CA LYS A 127 -14.91 6.13 -17.63
C LYS A 127 -16.06 6.46 -16.70
#